data_AF-A0A821G9N5-F1
#
_entry.id   AF-A0A821G9N5-F1
#
_cell.length_a   1.000
_cell.length_b   1.000
_cell.length_c   1.000
_cell.angle_alpha   90.00
_cell.angle_beta   90.00
_cell.angle_gamma   90.00
#
_symmetry.space_group_name_H-M   'P 1'
#
loop_
_entity.id
_entity.type
_entity.pdbx_description
1 polymer ?
#
loop_
_entity_poly.entity_id
_entity_poly.type
_entity_poly.pdbx_seq_one_letter_code
_entity_poly.pdbx_strand_id
1 'polypeptide(L)'
;ENLLTDILEGWAACNYCYMAYRTHSKKDPDESLTNNKEQNVQISTPSIHPKFAFNKNALSEKYKLKLKDAELKFVVAGSHSFNSLENARILTLIQTSIEIGANFGLVDVQDIFYGRKTIHEEALLKFTQYTTQIRSLLDEPIQQHCLAGTDDIWTDDLMKRSYLDFTVFFVNDAYELKHTILSFGDTPITTDQGSNMIKALSLTDEARYSCLAHRTNTVLETAWENVKILNAEFKMFCTSVSNLRTYCQQSGGIQFKLPKTLKSSSGTRPWRSYFLIHNSLHQSYESLLIILRERGEQHRILQIDPQLLHEISTFMEKFSLIFDNLVFSNQLTLQNVIPSYYRMSEYCIIDNKRKNSIINLLKVQIAKELIEKYLTSTTQLHWIATYLDPTFKDLFVIDKSYLLEQKKSIKDEDPFATIRAVRGTVSSTTVSANSFTDEIGRQLQIYERTLYELPEDSNPLIFWSDQQNVLPILSKIAKSVFVIQASSAESERHFSIAGQVVTEQRSQLEPECLESLVVLKEVYLNKTWPK
;
A
#
# COMPACT_ATOMS: atom_id res chain seq x y z
N GLU A 1 -21.12 -14.89 9.51
CA GLU A 1 -21.05 -13.82 10.53
C GLU A 1 -19.75 -13.88 11.33
N ASN A 2 -19.37 -14.99 11.98
CA ASN A 2 -18.08 -15.05 12.70
C ASN A 2 -16.82 -15.08 11.78
N LEU A 3 -16.90 -15.73 10.61
CA LEU A 3 -15.78 -15.89 9.66
C LEU A 3 -15.15 -14.56 9.17
N LEU A 4 -15.93 -13.49 9.04
CA LEU A 4 -15.47 -12.17 8.54
C LEU A 4 -14.72 -11.34 9.59
N THR A 5 -14.80 -11.75 10.86
CA THR A 5 -14.28 -11.01 12.00
C THR A 5 -12.82 -11.37 12.27
N ASP A 6 -12.45 -12.65 12.10
CA ASP A 6 -11.12 -13.17 12.41
C ASP A 6 -10.08 -12.91 11.30
N ILE A 7 -10.52 -12.75 10.03
CA ILE A 7 -9.65 -12.52 8.85
C ILE A 7 -8.97 -11.13 8.86
N LEU A 8 -9.59 -10.11 9.47
CA LEU A 8 -9.16 -8.71 9.32
C LEU A 8 -8.46 -8.12 10.56
N GLU A 9 -8.48 -8.80 11.71
CA GLU A 9 -8.01 -8.25 13.00
C GLU A 9 -6.56 -8.66 13.38
N GLY A 10 -5.90 -9.46 12.53
CA GLY A 10 -4.59 -10.04 12.83
C GLY A 10 -3.35 -9.24 12.44
N TRP A 11 -3.45 -8.07 11.80
CA TRP A 11 -2.33 -7.48 11.05
C TRP A 11 -1.90 -6.09 11.56
N ALA A 12 -0.60 -5.85 11.60
CA ALA A 12 0.02 -4.56 11.85
C ALA A 12 1.00 -4.21 10.72
N ALA A 13 0.90 -3.01 10.16
CA ALA A 13 1.82 -2.53 9.14
C ALA A 13 3.06 -1.87 9.78
N CYS A 14 4.24 -2.14 9.25
CA CYS A 14 5.43 -1.37 9.61
C CYS A 14 5.28 0.09 9.13
N ASN A 15 5.49 1.06 10.02
CA ASN A 15 5.38 2.48 9.68
C ASN A 15 6.44 3.00 8.69
N TYR A 16 7.46 2.18 8.37
CA TYR A 16 8.56 2.55 7.50
C TYR A 16 8.54 1.84 6.14
N CYS A 17 8.15 0.56 6.08
CA CYS A 17 8.08 -0.21 4.83
C CYS A 17 6.67 -0.68 4.46
N TYR A 18 5.67 -0.42 5.32
CA TYR A 18 4.27 -0.82 5.15
C TYR A 18 4.03 -2.31 4.88
N MET A 19 5.03 -3.17 5.12
CA MET A 19 4.83 -4.61 5.21
C MET A 19 3.91 -4.94 6.38
N ALA A 20 2.91 -5.77 6.11
CA ALA A 20 2.00 -6.29 7.12
C ALA A 20 2.66 -7.46 7.89
N TYR A 21 2.61 -7.40 9.21
CA TYR A 21 3.05 -8.44 10.13
C TYR A 21 1.86 -8.88 10.97
N ARG A 22 1.72 -10.18 11.22
CA ARG A 22 0.62 -10.64 12.07
C ARG A 22 0.91 -10.31 13.54
N THR A 23 0.04 -9.56 14.21
CA THR A 23 0.08 -9.38 15.67
C THR A 23 -0.78 -10.46 16.31
N HIS A 24 -0.15 -11.49 16.87
CA HIS A 24 -0.85 -12.41 17.77
C HIS A 24 -1.26 -11.63 19.02
N SER A 25 -2.51 -11.18 19.10
CA SER A 25 -3.01 -10.48 20.28
C SER A 25 -3.58 -11.51 21.27
N LYS A 26 -2.78 -11.78 22.31
CA LYS A 26 -3.19 -11.80 23.72
C LYS A 26 -1.90 -11.78 24.54
N LYS A 27 -1.75 -10.76 25.39
CA LYS A 27 -0.63 -10.61 26.32
C LYS A 27 -0.52 -11.87 27.20
N ASP A 28 0.67 -12.46 27.25
CA ASP A 28 1.27 -12.86 28.52
C ASP A 28 2.52 -11.99 28.71
N PRO A 29 2.69 -11.26 29.83
CA PRO A 29 3.78 -10.29 29.97
C PRO A 29 5.18 -10.88 30.22
N ASP A 30 5.37 -12.20 30.19
CA ASP A 30 6.60 -12.84 30.70
C ASP A 30 7.23 -13.95 29.84
N GLU A 31 6.75 -14.25 28.64
CA GLU A 31 7.42 -15.25 27.79
C GLU A 31 8.33 -14.60 26.74
N SER A 32 9.62 -14.61 27.09
CA SER A 32 10.74 -14.36 26.20
C SER A 32 10.64 -15.17 24.90
N LEU A 33 10.89 -14.48 23.79
CA LEU A 33 11.13 -15.02 22.44
C LEU A 33 12.22 -16.11 22.45
N THR A 34 11.85 -17.35 22.73
CA THR A 34 12.70 -18.53 22.52
C THR A 34 11.86 -19.69 21.99
N ASN A 35 12.21 -20.13 20.78
CA ASN A 35 11.95 -21.45 20.17
C ASN A 35 10.48 -21.67 19.71
N ASN A 36 10.17 -22.06 18.47
CA ASN A 36 10.73 -23.20 17.73
C ASN A 36 10.71 -22.98 16.21
N LYS A 37 11.89 -23.10 15.58
CA LYS A 37 12.06 -23.58 14.20
C LYS A 37 12.70 -24.97 14.31
N GLU A 38 11.93 -26.01 14.06
CA GLU A 38 12.43 -27.32 13.64
C GLU A 38 11.74 -27.64 12.31
N GLN A 39 12.29 -28.32 11.31
CA GLN A 39 13.65 -28.69 10.93
C GLN A 39 13.43 -29.10 9.47
N ASN A 40 14.12 -28.49 8.51
CA ASN A 40 14.30 -29.10 7.20
C ASN A 40 15.76 -28.93 6.81
N VAL A 41 16.48 -30.04 6.96
CA VAL A 41 17.89 -30.18 6.65
C VAL A 41 18.02 -30.17 5.12
N GLN A 42 18.43 -29.04 4.57
CA GLN A 42 19.13 -29.03 3.29
C GLN A 42 20.61 -28.75 3.58
N ILE A 43 21.44 -29.71 3.19
CA ILE A 43 22.90 -29.66 3.27
C ILE A 43 23.36 -28.55 2.33
N SER A 44 23.61 -27.36 2.88
CA SER A 44 24.29 -26.28 2.18
C SER A 44 25.77 -26.27 2.56
N THR A 45 26.61 -26.28 1.54
CA THR A 45 28.05 -26.00 1.59
C THR A 45 28.36 -24.79 2.47
N PRO A 46 29.42 -24.80 3.29
CA PRO A 46 29.66 -23.76 4.27
C PRO A 46 29.99 -22.43 3.57
N SER A 47 29.03 -21.50 3.54
CA SER A 47 29.37 -20.10 3.31
C SER A 47 30.11 -19.60 4.56
N ILE A 48 31.32 -19.12 4.35
CA ILE A 48 32.12 -18.49 5.40
C ILE A 48 31.48 -17.13 5.67
N HIS A 49 30.45 -17.10 6.52
CA HIS A 49 30.04 -15.87 7.17
C HIS A 49 31.00 -15.61 8.35
N PRO A 50 31.71 -14.47 8.39
CA PRO A 50 32.43 -14.10 9.59
C PRO A 50 31.42 -13.90 10.73
N LYS A 51 31.51 -14.74 11.77
CA LYS A 51 30.79 -14.54 13.04
C LYS A 51 31.32 -13.27 13.69
N PHE A 52 30.63 -12.15 13.53
CA PHE A 52 30.97 -10.92 14.24
C PHE A 52 30.61 -11.05 15.72
N ALA A 53 31.62 -11.20 16.57
CA ALA A 53 31.50 -11.05 18.01
C ALA A 53 32.46 -9.96 18.45
N PHE A 54 32.02 -8.70 18.44
CA PHE A 54 32.79 -7.60 19.01
C PHE A 54 31.88 -6.65 19.80
N ASN A 55 32.15 -6.51 21.09
CA ASN A 55 31.41 -5.68 22.04
C ASN A 55 32.06 -4.28 22.10
N LYS A 56 31.28 -3.19 22.07
CA LYS A 56 31.77 -1.80 22.26
C LYS A 56 32.66 -1.64 23.50
N ASN A 57 32.52 -2.53 24.48
CA ASN A 57 33.31 -2.57 25.72
C ASN A 57 34.79 -2.98 25.53
N ALA A 58 35.16 -3.54 24.37
CA ALA A 58 36.54 -3.94 24.07
C ALA A 58 37.42 -2.82 23.50
N LEU A 59 36.85 -1.67 23.12
CA LEU A 59 37.63 -0.50 22.68
C LEU A 59 38.23 0.23 23.88
N SER A 60 39.51 0.63 23.79
CA SER A 60 40.11 1.50 24.81
C SER A 60 39.37 2.84 24.90
N GLU A 61 39.31 3.44 26.10
CA GLU A 61 38.66 4.75 26.32
C GLU A 61 39.16 5.85 25.38
N LYS A 62 40.45 5.82 25.01
CA LYS A 62 41.04 6.75 24.03
C LYS A 62 40.33 6.70 22.68
N TYR A 63 40.06 5.52 22.16
CA TYR A 63 39.38 5.35 20.86
C TYR A 63 37.88 5.63 20.96
N LYS A 64 37.24 5.33 22.10
CA LYS A 64 35.84 5.70 22.34
C LYS A 64 35.65 7.22 22.30
N LEU A 65 36.53 7.98 22.95
CA LEU A 65 36.47 9.45 22.92
C LEU A 65 36.73 10.01 21.53
N LYS A 66 37.71 9.45 20.80
CA LYS A 66 38.00 9.85 19.42
C LYS A 66 36.81 9.60 18.50
N LEU A 67 36.13 8.46 18.65
CA LEU A 67 34.92 8.14 17.87
C LEU A 67 33.79 9.12 18.17
N LYS A 68 33.53 9.40 19.46
CA LYS A 68 32.51 10.38 19.88
C LYS A 68 32.75 11.77 19.30
N ASP A 69 34.00 12.25 19.32
CA ASP A 69 34.36 13.54 18.72
C ASP A 69 34.17 13.55 17.20
N ALA A 70 34.52 12.46 16.52
CA ALA A 70 34.31 12.32 15.08
C ALA A 70 32.81 12.28 14.71
N GLU A 71 31.99 11.54 15.45
CA GLU A 71 30.53 11.50 15.27
C GLU A 71 29.91 12.87 15.50
N LEU A 72 30.34 13.58 16.55
CA LEU A 72 29.87 14.94 16.82
C LEU A 72 30.24 15.91 15.71
N LYS A 73 31.48 15.86 15.21
CA LYS A 73 31.93 16.68 14.07
C LYS A 73 31.14 16.38 12.80
N PHE A 74 30.84 15.12 12.52
CA PHE A 74 30.02 14.72 11.39
C PHE A 74 28.63 15.38 11.44
N VAL A 75 27.97 15.34 12.59
CA VAL A 75 26.64 15.96 12.76
C VAL A 75 26.72 17.48 12.72
N VAL A 76 27.61 18.09 13.52
CA VAL A 76 27.63 19.54 13.72
C VAL A 76 28.32 20.27 12.58
N ALA A 77 29.55 19.89 12.24
CA ALA A 77 30.31 20.57 11.19
C ALA A 77 29.83 20.15 9.79
N GLY A 78 29.38 18.90 9.64
CA GLY A 78 28.80 18.39 8.38
C GLY A 78 27.34 18.78 8.16
N SER A 79 26.68 19.41 9.14
CA SER A 79 25.25 19.72 9.10
C SER A 79 24.36 18.50 8.80
N HIS A 80 24.77 17.32 9.25
CA HIS A 80 24.03 16.08 9.11
C HIS A 80 23.02 15.89 10.24
N SER A 81 21.94 15.15 9.99
CA SER A 81 20.97 14.80 11.04
C SER A 81 21.59 13.82 12.05
N PHE A 82 21.20 13.90 13.32
CA PHE A 82 21.57 12.88 14.32
C PHE A 82 21.15 11.47 13.87
N ASN A 83 20.04 11.34 13.15
CA ASN A 83 19.56 10.07 12.60
C ASN A 83 20.53 9.45 11.58
N SER A 84 21.45 10.23 11.00
CA SER A 84 22.46 9.71 10.07
C SER A 84 23.45 8.75 10.75
N LEU A 85 23.70 8.89 12.06
CA LEU A 85 24.57 7.99 12.81
C LEU A 85 23.97 6.59 13.00
N GLU A 86 22.65 6.49 12.97
CA GLU A 86 21.90 5.22 13.10
C GLU A 86 21.43 4.69 11.75
N ASN A 87 21.79 5.36 10.65
CA ASN A 87 21.36 4.95 9.32
C ASN A 87 22.07 3.65 8.91
N ALA A 88 21.31 2.57 8.77
CA ALA A 88 21.83 1.25 8.43
C ALA A 88 22.70 1.24 7.15
N ARG A 89 22.41 2.09 6.16
CA ARG A 89 23.18 2.17 4.91
C ARG A 89 24.53 2.88 5.10
N ILE A 90 24.56 3.93 5.90
CA ILE A 90 25.82 4.58 6.30
C ILE A 90 26.67 3.61 7.12
N LEU A 91 26.06 2.89 8.06
CA LEU A 91 26.78 1.88 8.85
C LEU A 91 27.33 0.74 7.99
N THR A 92 26.57 0.29 6.97
CA THR A 92 27.06 -0.71 6.00
C THR A 92 28.26 -0.19 5.21
N LEU A 93 28.22 1.06 4.75
CA LEU A 93 29.34 1.68 4.03
C LEU A 93 30.60 1.82 4.89
N ILE A 94 30.44 2.22 6.16
CA ILE A 94 31.54 2.27 7.13
C ILE A 94 32.09 0.88 7.38
N GLN A 95 31.23 -0.12 7.53
CA GLN A 95 31.64 -1.51 7.72
C GLN A 95 32.47 -2.03 6.53
N THR A 96 32.04 -1.77 5.29
CA THR A 96 32.82 -2.10 4.09
C THR A 96 34.19 -1.40 4.08
N SER A 97 34.25 -0.14 4.55
CA SER A 97 35.51 0.60 4.65
C SER A 97 36.45 -0.02 5.70
N ILE A 98 35.91 -0.47 6.83
CA ILE A 98 36.67 -1.18 7.87
C ILE A 98 37.19 -2.52 7.33
N GLU A 99 36.40 -3.25 6.55
CA GLU A 99 36.82 -4.50 5.92
C GLU A 99 37.96 -4.29 4.91
N ILE A 100 37.90 -3.23 4.11
CA ILE A 100 39.00 -2.83 3.23
C ILE A 100 40.25 -2.51 4.08
N GLY A 101 40.12 -1.71 5.12
CA GLY A 101 41.23 -1.40 6.03
C GLY A 101 41.79 -2.63 6.76
N ALA A 102 40.95 -3.62 7.08
CA ALA A 102 41.39 -4.86 7.71
C ALA A 102 42.19 -5.74 6.73
N ASN A 103 41.81 -5.75 5.46
CA ASN A 103 42.46 -6.56 4.42
C ASN A 103 43.72 -5.91 3.84
N PHE A 104 43.75 -4.58 3.73
CA PHE A 104 44.80 -3.82 3.04
C PHE A 104 45.63 -2.93 3.98
N GLY A 105 45.31 -2.89 5.27
CA GLY A 105 46.03 -2.10 6.27
C GLY A 105 45.59 -0.63 6.29
N LEU A 106 46.54 0.27 6.59
CA LEU A 106 46.25 1.70 6.66
C LEU A 106 46.13 2.28 5.24
N VAL A 107 44.91 2.61 4.83
CA VAL A 107 44.61 3.18 3.50
C VAL A 107 44.05 4.60 3.68
N ASP A 108 44.37 5.50 2.75
CA ASP A 108 43.73 6.81 2.70
C ASP A 108 42.28 6.65 2.21
N VAL A 109 41.35 7.23 2.97
CA VAL A 109 39.91 7.20 2.65
C VAL A 109 39.62 7.93 1.35
N GLN A 110 40.40 8.98 1.01
CA GLN A 110 40.21 9.73 -0.23
C GLN A 110 40.54 8.90 -1.48
N ASP A 111 41.43 7.91 -1.35
CA ASP A 111 41.84 7.05 -2.46
C ASP A 111 40.87 5.87 -2.69
N ILE A 112 40.03 5.55 -1.70
CA ILE A 112 39.07 4.44 -1.79
C ILE A 112 37.69 4.93 -2.24
N PHE A 113 37.24 6.09 -1.77
CA PHE A 113 35.88 6.55 -2.00
C PHE A 113 35.73 7.25 -3.35
N TYR A 114 34.75 6.78 -4.14
CA TYR A 114 34.37 7.43 -5.38
C TYR A 114 33.65 8.76 -5.14
N GLY A 115 33.95 9.75 -5.98
CA GLY A 115 33.30 11.06 -5.94
C GLY A 115 31.87 11.03 -6.50
N ARG A 116 31.13 12.14 -6.28
CA ARG A 116 29.72 12.29 -6.69
C ARG A 116 29.43 11.97 -8.16
N LYS A 117 30.37 12.28 -9.07
CA LYS A 117 30.19 12.07 -10.52
C LYS A 117 30.20 10.58 -10.87
N THR A 118 31.20 9.84 -10.37
CA THR A 118 31.33 8.40 -10.59
C THR A 118 30.13 7.63 -10.03
N ILE A 119 29.66 7.99 -8.82
CA ILE A 119 28.48 7.35 -8.24
C ILE A 119 27.19 7.70 -9.00
N HIS A 120 27.10 8.92 -9.55
CA HIS A 120 25.97 9.29 -10.41
C HIS A 120 25.96 8.49 -11.71
N GLU A 121 27.10 8.33 -12.38
CA GLU A 121 27.25 7.51 -13.58
C GLU A 121 26.95 6.03 -13.30
N GLU A 122 27.42 5.49 -12.18
CA GLU A 122 27.12 4.12 -11.75
C GLU A 122 25.61 3.93 -11.48
N ALA A 123 24.94 4.94 -10.90
CA ALA A 123 23.49 4.89 -10.69
C ALA A 123 22.74 4.82 -12.03
N LEU A 124 23.10 5.66 -13.01
CA LEU A 124 22.49 5.61 -14.33
C LEU A 124 22.76 4.26 -15.03
N LEU A 125 23.98 3.75 -14.95
CA LEU A 125 24.34 2.44 -15.50
C LEU A 125 23.49 1.32 -14.87
N LYS A 126 23.36 1.30 -13.55
CA LYS A 126 22.54 0.32 -12.82
C LYS A 126 21.06 0.44 -13.18
N PHE A 127 20.56 1.65 -13.36
CA PHE A 127 19.20 1.88 -13.82
C PHE A 127 18.96 1.34 -15.24
N THR A 128 19.88 1.57 -16.18
CA THR A 128 19.78 1.00 -17.53
C THR A 128 19.86 -0.54 -17.53
N GLN A 129 20.74 -1.12 -16.69
CA GLN A 129 20.80 -2.57 -16.51
C GLN A 129 19.48 -3.13 -15.99
N TYR A 130 18.93 -2.50 -14.96
CA TYR A 130 17.66 -2.90 -14.36
C TYR A 130 16.48 -2.82 -15.34
N THR A 131 16.32 -1.70 -16.05
CA THR A 131 15.24 -1.53 -17.02
C THR A 131 15.31 -2.54 -18.17
N THR A 132 16.52 -2.90 -18.61
CA THR A 132 16.72 -3.95 -19.62
C THR A 132 16.29 -5.32 -19.10
N GLN A 133 16.68 -5.67 -17.87
CA GLN A 133 16.34 -6.96 -17.25
C GLN A 133 14.85 -7.09 -16.92
N ILE A 134 14.22 -6.00 -16.47
CA ILE A 134 12.79 -6.00 -16.19
C ILE A 134 11.99 -6.20 -17.47
N ARG A 135 12.35 -5.57 -18.59
CA ARG A 135 11.65 -5.80 -19.86
C ARG A 135 11.61 -7.28 -20.24
N SER A 136 12.75 -7.98 -20.16
CA SER A 136 12.77 -9.42 -20.44
C SER A 136 12.01 -10.27 -19.42
N LEU A 137 11.94 -9.82 -18.17
CA LEU A 137 11.16 -10.49 -17.12
C LEU A 137 9.64 -10.39 -17.38
N LEU A 138 9.18 -9.31 -18.02
CA LEU A 138 7.75 -9.05 -18.25
C LEU A 138 7.22 -9.64 -19.56
N ASP A 139 8.09 -10.03 -20.49
CA ASP A 139 7.68 -10.62 -21.78
C ASP A 139 6.71 -11.80 -21.60
N GLU A 140 7.00 -12.69 -20.66
CA GLU A 140 6.14 -13.84 -20.36
C GLU A 140 4.81 -13.44 -19.68
N PRO A 141 4.80 -12.67 -18.57
CA PRO A 141 3.56 -12.15 -17.99
C PRO A 141 2.66 -11.40 -18.98
N ILE A 142 3.24 -10.66 -19.92
CA ILE A 142 2.51 -9.98 -21.00
C ILE A 142 1.83 -11.01 -21.90
N GLN A 143 2.57 -12.01 -22.39
CA GLN A 143 2.02 -13.07 -23.24
C GLN A 143 0.94 -13.91 -22.53
N GLN A 144 1.07 -14.09 -21.22
CA GLN A 144 0.11 -14.84 -20.39
C GLN A 144 -1.06 -13.97 -19.89
N HIS A 145 -1.11 -12.68 -20.23
CA HIS A 145 -2.10 -11.72 -19.72
C HIS A 145 -2.17 -11.67 -18.18
N CYS A 146 -1.04 -11.87 -17.51
CA CYS A 146 -0.91 -11.91 -16.06
C CYS A 146 -0.17 -10.67 -15.55
N LEU A 147 -0.55 -9.50 -16.07
CA LEU A 147 0.11 -8.23 -15.81
C LEU A 147 -0.92 -7.09 -15.71
N ALA A 148 -0.76 -6.22 -14.72
CA ALA A 148 -1.62 -5.05 -14.51
C ALA A 148 -0.79 -3.86 -14.00
N GLY A 149 -1.24 -2.65 -14.29
CA GLY A 149 -0.63 -1.40 -13.86
C GLY A 149 -1.46 -0.67 -12.81
N THR A 150 -0.79 0.15 -12.02
CA THR A 150 -1.41 1.26 -11.28
C THR A 150 -0.66 2.53 -11.60
N ASP A 151 -1.38 3.63 -11.68
CA ASP A 151 -0.79 4.93 -11.93
C ASP A 151 -1.34 5.97 -10.97
N ASP A 152 -0.55 7.03 -10.81
CA ASP A 152 -0.96 8.23 -10.10
C ASP A 152 -0.13 9.42 -10.57
N ILE A 153 -0.61 10.63 -10.31
CA ILE A 153 0.11 11.86 -10.59
C ILE A 153 0.48 12.54 -9.28
N TRP A 154 1.75 12.85 -9.14
CA TRP A 154 2.23 13.74 -8.09
C TRP A 154 2.70 15.06 -8.68
N THR A 155 2.38 16.15 -7.98
CA THR A 155 2.93 17.46 -8.29
C THR A 155 3.85 17.89 -7.16
N ASP A 156 5.12 18.09 -7.49
CA ASP A 156 6.11 18.62 -6.57
C ASP A 156 5.84 20.08 -6.27
N ASP A 157 5.72 20.43 -5.00
CA ASP A 157 5.41 21.79 -4.58
C ASP A 157 6.59 22.76 -4.62
N LEU A 158 7.83 22.26 -4.62
CA LEU A 158 9.06 23.07 -4.63
C LEU A 158 9.43 23.46 -6.06
N MET A 159 9.43 22.47 -6.96
CA MET A 159 9.80 22.54 -8.37
C MET A 159 8.62 22.87 -9.27
N LYS A 160 7.38 22.76 -8.77
CA LYS A 160 6.13 22.97 -9.52
C LYS A 160 6.07 22.11 -10.79
N ARG A 161 6.55 20.87 -10.68
CA ARG A 161 6.56 19.88 -11.77
C ARG A 161 5.66 18.71 -11.40
N SER A 162 4.91 18.21 -12.37
CA SER A 162 4.09 17.01 -12.21
C SER A 162 4.83 15.79 -12.78
N TYR A 163 4.76 14.69 -12.05
CA TYR A 163 5.35 13.40 -12.38
C TYR A 163 4.24 12.35 -12.40
N LEU A 164 4.26 11.48 -13.41
CA LEU A 164 3.40 10.32 -13.51
C LEU A 164 4.19 9.12 -12.99
N ASP A 165 3.65 8.43 -11.99
CA ASP A 165 4.15 7.12 -11.59
C ASP A 165 3.37 6.03 -12.32
N PHE A 166 4.07 4.96 -12.70
CA PHE A 166 3.44 3.77 -13.25
C PHE A 166 4.06 2.54 -12.61
N THR A 167 3.28 1.81 -11.82
CA THR A 167 3.71 0.61 -11.12
C THR A 167 3.06 -0.60 -11.75
N VAL A 168 3.84 -1.59 -12.12
CA VAL A 168 3.36 -2.83 -12.73
C VAL A 168 3.40 -3.96 -11.73
N PHE A 169 2.34 -4.75 -11.75
CA PHE A 169 2.12 -5.97 -10.98
C PHE A 169 2.07 -7.15 -11.94
N PHE A 170 2.70 -8.25 -11.57
CA PHE A 170 2.67 -9.49 -12.34
C PHE A 170 2.72 -10.71 -11.43
N VAL A 171 2.16 -11.82 -11.89
CA VAL A 171 2.23 -13.12 -11.20
C VAL A 171 3.19 -14.02 -11.97
N ASN A 172 4.21 -14.55 -11.27
CA ASN A 172 5.18 -15.45 -11.89
C ASN A 172 4.64 -16.90 -11.98
N ASP A 173 5.42 -17.79 -12.60
CA ASP A 173 5.10 -19.21 -12.71
C ASP A 173 4.94 -19.91 -11.36
N ALA A 174 5.63 -19.42 -10.33
CA ALA A 174 5.51 -19.89 -8.95
C ALA A 174 4.26 -19.37 -8.22
N TYR A 175 3.34 -18.68 -8.91
CA TYR A 175 2.11 -18.11 -8.33
C TYR A 175 2.40 -17.07 -7.24
N GLU A 176 3.50 -16.33 -7.37
CA GLU A 176 3.85 -15.23 -6.49
C GLU A 176 3.55 -13.89 -7.16
N LEU A 177 2.82 -13.02 -6.45
CA LEU A 177 2.64 -11.63 -6.87
C LEU A 177 3.96 -10.87 -6.69
N LYS A 178 4.38 -10.18 -7.74
CA LYS A 178 5.52 -9.26 -7.77
C LYS A 178 5.06 -7.90 -8.30
N HIS A 179 5.80 -6.85 -7.95
CA HIS A 179 5.61 -5.53 -8.51
C HIS A 179 6.95 -4.84 -8.80
N THR A 180 6.91 -3.86 -9.68
CA THR A 180 8.04 -3.03 -10.08
C THR A 180 7.53 -1.69 -10.62
N ILE A 181 8.21 -0.60 -10.30
CA ILE A 181 8.02 0.68 -10.98
C ILE A 181 8.54 0.61 -12.41
N LEU A 182 7.77 1.14 -13.36
CA LEU A 182 8.10 1.20 -14.79
C LEU A 182 7.56 2.47 -15.43
N SER A 183 7.92 2.68 -16.69
CA SER A 183 7.21 3.55 -17.61
C SER A 183 6.87 2.69 -18.83
N PHE A 184 5.62 2.22 -18.94
CA PHE A 184 5.21 1.34 -20.04
C PHE A 184 3.71 1.44 -20.34
N GLY A 185 3.30 1.08 -21.57
CA GLY A 185 1.91 1.06 -22.06
C GLY A 185 1.42 -0.36 -22.38
N ASP A 186 0.12 -0.50 -22.70
CA ASP A 186 -0.63 -1.73 -23.03
C ASP A 186 -0.97 -2.68 -21.86
N THR A 187 -1.55 -2.18 -20.76
CA THR A 187 -1.92 -3.02 -19.59
C THR A 187 -3.21 -2.50 -18.92
N PRO A 188 -3.97 -3.32 -18.16
CA PRO A 188 -5.08 -2.82 -17.36
C PRO A 188 -4.60 -1.92 -16.22
N ILE A 189 -5.17 -0.72 -16.05
CA ILE A 189 -4.64 0.33 -15.17
C ILE A 189 -5.64 0.70 -14.07
N THR A 190 -5.19 0.67 -12.82
CA THR A 190 -5.96 1.20 -11.68
C THR A 190 -5.48 2.61 -11.33
N THR A 191 -6.37 3.59 -11.49
CA THR A 191 -6.10 5.03 -11.30
C THR A 191 -7.10 5.64 -10.32
N ASP A 192 -6.79 6.81 -9.77
CA ASP A 192 -7.76 7.67 -9.09
C ASP A 192 -8.90 8.17 -10.03
N GLN A 193 -9.79 9.03 -9.50
CA GLN A 193 -10.87 9.66 -10.28
C GLN A 193 -10.48 11.06 -10.81
N GLY A 194 -9.19 11.36 -10.90
CA GLY A 194 -8.68 12.60 -11.44
C GLY A 194 -9.11 12.77 -12.89
N SER A 195 -9.88 13.83 -13.19
CA SER A 195 -10.49 14.02 -14.53
C SER A 195 -9.48 14.01 -15.69
N ASN A 196 -8.22 14.38 -15.43
CA ASN A 196 -7.13 14.29 -16.40
C ASN A 196 -6.76 12.83 -16.70
N MET A 197 -6.64 11.99 -15.68
CA MET A 197 -6.35 10.55 -15.80
C MET A 197 -7.48 9.81 -16.51
N ILE A 198 -8.73 10.11 -16.14
CA ILE A 198 -9.91 9.54 -16.81
C ILE A 198 -9.85 9.83 -18.30
N LYS A 199 -9.57 11.08 -18.67
CA LYS A 199 -9.50 11.49 -20.08
C LYS A 199 -8.33 10.85 -20.78
N ALA A 200 -7.14 10.86 -20.17
CA ALA A 200 -5.93 10.29 -20.75
C ALA A 200 -6.15 8.80 -21.09
N LEU A 201 -6.63 8.01 -20.13
CA LEU A 201 -6.89 6.57 -20.32
C LEU A 201 -8.13 6.28 -21.18
N SER A 202 -9.06 7.24 -21.35
CA SER A 202 -10.16 7.07 -22.31
C SER A 202 -9.74 7.24 -23.78
N LEU A 203 -8.54 7.80 -24.01
CA LEU A 203 -7.96 7.94 -25.35
C LEU A 203 -7.21 6.69 -25.78
N THR A 204 -7.11 5.69 -24.91
CA THR A 204 -6.34 4.47 -25.11
C THR A 204 -7.30 3.26 -25.06
N ASP A 205 -6.90 2.09 -25.59
CA ASP A 205 -7.74 0.88 -25.63
C ASP A 205 -7.66 0.06 -24.31
N GLU A 206 -6.94 0.56 -23.32
CA GLU A 206 -6.63 -0.07 -22.05
C GLU A 206 -7.83 -0.12 -21.11
N ALA A 207 -7.97 -1.25 -20.41
CA ALA A 207 -8.98 -1.41 -19.38
C ALA A 207 -8.62 -0.57 -18.15
N ARG A 208 -9.44 0.45 -17.86
CA ARG A 208 -9.29 1.30 -16.67
C ARG A 208 -10.15 0.81 -15.51
N TYR A 209 -9.55 0.70 -14.33
CA TYR A 209 -10.24 0.49 -13.06
C TYR A 209 -10.10 1.69 -12.14
N SER A 210 -11.11 1.87 -11.30
CA SER A 210 -11.07 2.92 -10.28
C SER A 210 -10.23 2.44 -9.10
N CYS A 211 -9.45 3.33 -8.49
CA CYS A 211 -8.80 3.06 -7.21
C CYS A 211 -9.86 3.02 -6.11
N LEU A 212 -10.22 1.82 -5.63
CA LEU A 212 -11.29 1.64 -4.64
C LEU A 212 -10.88 2.19 -3.27
N ALA A 213 -9.59 2.22 -2.94
CA ALA A 213 -9.11 2.96 -1.77
C ALA A 213 -9.41 4.47 -1.90
N HIS A 214 -9.13 5.08 -3.04
CA HIS A 214 -9.51 6.47 -3.29
C HIS A 214 -11.04 6.64 -3.24
N ARG A 215 -11.83 5.71 -3.76
CA ARG A 215 -13.30 5.76 -3.66
C ARG A 215 -13.78 5.75 -2.21
N THR A 216 -13.26 4.86 -1.37
CA THR A 216 -13.62 4.86 0.05
C THR A 216 -13.19 6.17 0.73
N ASN A 217 -12.06 6.78 0.35
CA ASN A 217 -11.70 8.12 0.83
C ASN A 217 -12.79 9.14 0.50
N THR A 218 -13.22 9.19 -0.77
CA THR A 218 -14.24 10.14 -1.23
C THR A 218 -15.61 9.91 -0.60
N VAL A 219 -15.95 8.64 -0.29
CA VAL A 219 -17.16 8.26 0.47
C VAL A 219 -17.13 8.91 1.85
N LEU A 220 -16.04 8.70 2.60
CA LEU A 220 -15.93 9.22 3.96
C LEU A 220 -15.85 10.74 3.99
N GLU A 221 -15.10 11.34 3.07
CA GLU A 221 -14.97 12.79 2.98
C GLU A 221 -16.31 13.47 2.66
N THR A 222 -17.02 12.97 1.63
CA THR A 222 -18.32 13.56 1.28
C THR A 222 -19.33 13.33 2.38
N ALA A 223 -19.31 12.15 3.02
CA ALA A 223 -20.21 11.91 4.13
C ALA A 223 -19.94 12.83 5.32
N TRP A 224 -18.67 13.04 5.65
CA TRP A 224 -18.24 13.94 6.71
C TRP A 224 -18.68 15.38 6.46
N GLU A 225 -18.45 15.90 5.26
CA GLU A 225 -18.84 17.26 4.89
C GLU A 225 -20.37 17.43 4.82
N ASN A 226 -21.10 16.43 4.33
CA ASN A 226 -22.57 16.47 4.34
C ASN A 226 -23.11 16.49 5.78
N VAL A 227 -22.55 15.74 6.72
CA VAL A 227 -22.97 15.82 8.12
C VAL A 227 -22.61 17.18 8.74
N LYS A 228 -21.47 17.80 8.38
CA LYS A 228 -21.16 19.18 8.80
C LYS A 228 -22.16 20.22 8.27
N ILE A 229 -22.74 19.99 7.10
CA ILE A 229 -23.80 20.85 6.55
C ILE A 229 -25.12 20.61 7.28
N LEU A 230 -25.46 19.35 7.56
CA LEU A 230 -26.73 18.95 8.15
C LEU A 230 -26.81 19.20 9.67
N ASN A 231 -25.68 19.24 10.38
CA ASN A 231 -25.63 19.35 11.84
C ASN A 231 -24.66 20.46 12.30
N ALA A 232 -25.22 21.52 12.89
CA ALA A 232 -24.47 22.68 13.35
C ALA A 232 -23.52 22.37 14.52
N GLU A 233 -23.91 21.49 15.45
CA GLU A 233 -23.09 21.08 16.59
C GLU A 233 -21.84 20.33 16.09
N PHE A 234 -22.00 19.42 15.14
CA PHE A 234 -20.90 18.69 14.53
C PHE A 234 -19.95 19.61 13.74
N LYS A 235 -20.50 20.61 13.04
CA LYS A 235 -19.69 21.64 12.38
C LYS A 235 -18.84 22.42 13.38
N MET A 236 -19.43 22.80 14.52
CA MET A 236 -18.72 23.49 15.59
C MET A 236 -17.63 22.60 16.22
N PHE A 237 -17.95 21.34 16.50
CA PHE A 237 -16.99 20.35 16.98
C PHE A 237 -15.79 20.23 16.03
N CYS A 238 -16.01 20.01 14.73
CA CYS A 238 -14.95 19.88 13.72
C CYS A 238 -14.08 21.14 13.63
N THR A 239 -14.72 22.32 13.69
CA THR A 239 -14.03 23.61 13.63
C THR A 239 -13.14 23.80 14.86
N SER A 240 -13.65 23.48 16.06
CA SER A 240 -12.87 23.56 17.30
C SER A 240 -11.71 22.57 17.33
N VAL A 241 -11.91 21.34 16.85
CA VAL A 241 -10.84 20.34 16.67
C VAL A 241 -9.74 20.90 15.75
N SER A 242 -10.10 21.48 14.60
CA SER A 242 -9.14 22.07 13.66
C SER A 242 -8.39 23.27 14.24
N ASN A 243 -9.10 24.15 14.94
CA ASN A 243 -8.52 25.34 15.58
C ASN A 243 -7.56 24.97 16.71
N LEU A 244 -7.96 24.02 17.57
CA LEU A 244 -7.11 23.52 18.65
C LEU A 244 -5.83 22.87 18.09
N ARG A 245 -5.98 22.05 17.06
CA ARG A 245 -4.84 21.43 16.37
C ARG A 245 -3.88 22.47 15.81
N THR A 246 -4.41 23.47 15.11
CA THR A 246 -3.62 24.57 14.55
C THR A 246 -2.84 25.31 15.63
N TYR A 247 -3.49 25.63 16.76
CA TYR A 247 -2.83 26.25 17.91
C TYR A 247 -1.69 25.37 18.48
N CYS A 248 -1.89 24.06 18.59
CA CYS A 248 -0.87 23.15 19.11
C CYS A 248 0.34 23.02 18.18
N GLN A 249 0.12 23.08 16.87
CA GLN A 249 1.13 22.82 15.82
C GLN A 249 1.88 24.07 15.33
N GLN A 250 1.53 25.27 15.79
CA GLN A 250 2.25 26.50 15.47
C GLN A 250 3.72 26.47 15.93
N SER A 251 4.58 27.28 15.32
CA SER A 251 5.97 27.47 15.75
C SER A 251 6.03 27.98 17.19
N GLY A 252 6.60 27.20 18.12
CA GLY A 252 6.56 27.46 19.57
C GLY A 252 5.29 26.98 20.28
N GLY A 253 4.44 26.21 19.58
CA GLY A 253 3.21 25.60 20.08
C GLY A 253 3.47 24.52 21.14
N ILE A 254 2.39 23.94 21.66
CA ILE A 254 2.46 23.00 22.80
C ILE A 254 2.72 21.55 22.40
N GLN A 255 2.92 21.27 21.11
CA GLN A 255 3.08 19.92 20.58
C GLN A 255 4.13 19.08 21.32
N PHE A 256 5.26 19.68 21.70
CA PHE A 256 6.36 19.01 22.40
C PHE A 256 6.05 18.67 23.87
N LYS A 257 5.01 19.28 24.43
CA LYS A 257 4.55 19.04 25.81
C LYS A 257 3.50 17.93 25.90
N LEU A 258 3.01 17.43 24.77
CA LEU A 258 1.96 16.43 24.73
C LEU A 258 2.54 15.02 24.75
N PRO A 259 1.87 14.06 25.42
CA PRO A 259 2.31 12.66 25.45
C PRO A 259 2.30 12.03 24.05
N LYS A 260 1.43 12.52 23.16
CA LYS A 260 1.38 12.12 21.76
C LYS A 260 1.27 13.34 20.85
N THR A 261 2.06 13.33 19.78
CA THR A 261 2.00 14.33 18.71
C THR A 261 0.60 14.32 18.08
N LEU A 262 -0.14 15.42 18.23
CA LEU A 262 -1.38 15.65 17.48
C LEU A 262 -1.10 15.58 15.99
N LYS A 263 -1.78 14.66 15.31
CA LYS A 263 -1.56 14.42 13.88
C LYS A 263 -2.24 15.50 13.05
N SER A 264 -1.57 15.94 11.97
CA SER A 264 -2.17 16.83 10.97
C SER A 264 -3.00 16.03 9.98
N SER A 265 -3.89 16.72 9.25
CA SER A 265 -4.57 16.14 8.10
C SER A 265 -3.57 15.95 6.97
N SER A 266 -3.30 14.70 6.58
CA SER A 266 -2.68 14.41 5.30
C SER A 266 -3.80 14.46 4.25
N GLY A 267 -3.79 15.48 3.38
CA GLY A 267 -4.82 15.71 2.37
C GLY A 267 -5.08 14.51 1.44
N THR A 268 -4.13 13.58 1.34
CA THR A 268 -4.22 12.38 0.50
C THR A 268 -5.02 11.22 1.12
N ARG A 269 -5.21 11.18 2.46
CA ARG A 269 -5.87 10.03 3.15
C ARG A 269 -6.79 10.49 4.29
N PRO A 270 -8.04 10.90 3.98
CA PRO A 270 -8.99 11.42 4.96
C PRO A 270 -9.33 10.45 6.10
N TRP A 271 -9.43 9.13 5.87
CA TRP A 271 -9.73 8.16 6.93
C TRP A 271 -8.62 8.05 7.99
N ARG A 272 -7.35 7.97 7.56
CA ARG A 272 -6.20 8.04 8.47
C ARG A 272 -6.23 9.36 9.20
N SER A 273 -6.53 10.45 8.50
CA SER A 273 -6.62 11.77 9.13
C SER A 273 -7.73 11.81 10.18
N TYR A 274 -8.94 11.37 9.88
CA TYR A 274 -10.08 11.39 10.81
C TYR A 274 -9.80 10.50 12.03
N PHE A 275 -9.35 9.26 11.85
CA PHE A 275 -8.97 8.42 12.99
C PHE A 275 -7.79 9.03 13.78
N LEU A 276 -6.67 9.33 13.12
CA LEU A 276 -5.44 9.76 13.80
C LEU A 276 -5.60 11.12 14.51
N ILE A 277 -6.33 12.07 13.91
CA ILE A 277 -6.60 13.37 14.53
C ILE A 277 -7.42 13.16 15.81
N HIS A 278 -8.56 12.49 15.72
CA HIS A 278 -9.46 12.33 16.87
C HIS A 278 -8.84 11.42 17.94
N ASN A 279 -8.13 10.35 17.56
CA ASN A 279 -7.42 9.47 18.49
C ASN A 279 -6.26 10.19 19.20
N SER A 280 -5.43 10.95 18.47
CA SER A 280 -4.30 11.69 19.09
C SER A 280 -4.78 12.78 20.05
N LEU A 281 -5.90 13.45 19.74
CA LEU A 281 -6.57 14.39 20.63
C LEU A 281 -7.15 13.69 21.85
N HIS A 282 -7.85 12.56 21.66
CA HIS A 282 -8.45 11.80 22.75
C HIS A 282 -7.39 11.34 23.76
N GLN A 283 -6.27 10.79 23.27
CA GLN A 283 -5.16 10.33 24.11
C GLN A 283 -4.43 11.46 24.83
N SER A 284 -4.46 12.67 24.28
CA SER A 284 -3.82 13.85 24.87
C SER A 284 -4.79 14.77 25.60
N TYR A 285 -6.08 14.40 25.73
CA TYR A 285 -7.16 15.29 26.16
C TYR A 285 -6.91 15.86 27.56
N GLU A 286 -6.59 15.01 28.53
CA GLU A 286 -6.31 15.42 29.92
C GLU A 286 -5.10 16.35 30.00
N SER A 287 -4.00 16.00 29.31
CA SER A 287 -2.79 16.83 29.28
C SER A 287 -3.05 18.18 28.60
N LEU A 288 -3.83 18.19 27.51
CA LEU A 288 -4.25 19.41 26.83
C LEU A 288 -5.06 20.31 27.75
N LEU A 289 -5.98 19.75 28.52
CA LEU A 289 -6.87 20.50 29.41
C LEU A 289 -6.08 21.22 30.51
N ILE A 290 -5.07 20.57 31.08
CA ILE A 290 -4.14 21.16 32.05
C ILE A 290 -3.34 22.30 31.40
N ILE A 291 -2.67 22.04 30.27
CA ILE A 291 -1.79 23.00 29.59
C ILE A 291 -2.58 24.23 29.12
N LEU A 292 -3.78 24.04 28.57
CA LEU A 292 -4.63 25.14 28.12
C LEU A 292 -5.11 26.00 29.29
N ARG A 293 -5.42 25.38 30.45
CA ARG A 293 -5.81 26.11 31.66
C ARG A 293 -4.67 26.96 32.20
N GLU A 294 -3.46 26.42 32.26
CA GLU A 294 -2.27 27.17 32.68
C GLU A 294 -1.98 28.38 31.78
N ARG A 295 -2.37 28.30 30.50
CA ARG A 295 -2.17 29.35 29.51
C ARG A 295 -3.35 30.31 29.35
N GLY A 296 -4.47 30.10 30.04
CA GLY A 296 -5.69 30.90 29.86
C GLY A 296 -6.44 30.64 28.53
N GLU A 297 -6.14 29.54 27.85
CA GLU A 297 -6.64 29.18 26.51
C GLU A 297 -7.70 28.06 26.56
N GLN A 298 -8.30 27.81 27.74
CA GLN A 298 -9.29 26.74 27.94
C GLN A 298 -10.54 26.87 27.05
N HIS A 299 -10.84 28.06 26.54
CA HIS A 299 -11.98 28.29 25.64
C HIS A 299 -11.91 27.47 24.35
N ARG A 300 -10.71 27.04 23.92
CA ARG A 300 -10.49 26.27 22.68
C ARG A 300 -10.98 24.83 22.74
N ILE A 301 -11.08 24.25 23.95
CA ILE A 301 -11.49 22.85 24.13
C ILE A 301 -12.97 22.71 24.55
N LEU A 302 -13.64 23.80 24.92
CA LEU A 302 -15.01 23.78 25.48
C LEU A 302 -16.06 23.14 24.56
N GLN A 303 -15.89 23.27 23.25
CA GLN A 303 -16.82 22.73 22.25
C GLN A 303 -16.43 21.31 21.80
N ILE A 304 -15.41 20.71 22.40
CA ILE A 304 -14.94 19.36 22.09
C ILE A 304 -15.44 18.43 23.19
N ASP A 305 -16.57 17.80 22.92
CA ASP A 305 -17.11 16.73 23.78
C ASP A 305 -16.15 15.51 23.74
N PRO A 306 -15.55 15.11 24.88
CA PRO A 306 -14.63 13.98 24.94
C PRO A 306 -15.30 12.64 24.63
N GLN A 307 -16.60 12.50 24.92
CA GLN A 307 -17.35 11.29 24.62
C GLN A 307 -17.56 11.16 23.11
N LEU A 308 -18.02 12.23 22.45
CA LEU A 308 -18.15 12.27 20.99
C LEU A 308 -16.80 12.06 20.30
N LEU A 309 -15.72 12.65 20.82
CA LEU A 309 -14.36 12.46 20.32
C LEU A 309 -13.93 10.99 20.34
N HIS A 310 -14.21 10.29 21.45
CA HIS A 310 -13.96 8.85 21.57
C HIS A 310 -14.83 8.04 20.61
N GLU A 311 -16.13 8.32 20.55
CA GLU A 311 -17.08 7.61 19.67
C GLU A 311 -16.68 7.74 18.18
N ILE A 312 -16.28 8.93 17.74
CA ILE A 312 -15.78 9.18 16.38
C ILE A 312 -14.49 8.41 16.13
N SER A 313 -13.54 8.46 17.06
CA SER A 313 -12.26 7.76 16.94
C SER A 313 -12.47 6.25 16.76
N THR A 314 -13.24 5.63 17.66
CA THR A 314 -13.55 4.20 17.63
C THR A 314 -14.33 3.80 16.39
N PHE A 315 -15.23 4.67 15.90
CA PHE A 315 -15.97 4.40 14.67
C PHE A 315 -15.08 4.47 13.42
N MET A 316 -14.22 5.49 13.32
CA MET A 316 -13.30 5.69 12.19
C MET A 316 -12.18 4.65 12.15
N GLU A 317 -11.75 4.12 13.30
CA GLU A 317 -10.78 3.03 13.41
C GLU A 317 -11.22 1.78 12.63
N LYS A 318 -12.52 1.45 12.64
CA LYS A 318 -13.06 0.29 11.93
C LYS A 318 -12.85 0.35 10.42
N PHE A 319 -12.92 1.55 9.85
CA PHE A 319 -12.65 1.75 8.43
C PHE A 319 -11.15 1.60 8.15
N SER A 320 -10.28 2.06 9.06
CA SER A 320 -8.82 1.98 8.92
C SER A 320 -8.34 0.58 8.55
N LEU A 321 -8.85 -0.44 9.23
CA LEU A 321 -8.49 -1.84 8.99
C LEU A 321 -8.91 -2.31 7.58
N ILE A 322 -10.09 -1.90 7.11
CA ILE A 322 -10.58 -2.25 5.77
C ILE A 322 -9.68 -1.64 4.69
N PHE A 323 -9.27 -0.38 4.87
CA PHE A 323 -8.40 0.29 3.93
C PHE A 323 -7.03 -0.33 3.79
N ASP A 324 -6.41 -0.72 4.92
CA ASP A 324 -5.09 -1.34 4.88
C ASP A 324 -5.12 -2.59 3.99
N ASN A 325 -6.20 -3.39 4.05
CA ASN A 325 -6.43 -4.57 3.20
C ASN A 325 -6.68 -4.28 1.70
N LEU A 326 -6.96 -3.04 1.32
CA LEU A 326 -7.14 -2.62 -0.08
C LEU A 326 -5.88 -1.99 -0.68
N VAL A 327 -4.85 -1.71 0.14
CA VAL A 327 -3.70 -0.85 -0.19
C VAL A 327 -2.37 -1.59 -0.15
N PHE A 328 -2.36 -2.88 0.22
CA PHE A 328 -1.14 -3.69 0.18
C PHE A 328 -0.68 -3.97 -1.26
N SER A 329 0.62 -3.82 -1.53
CA SER A 329 1.23 -4.06 -2.85
C SER A 329 1.93 -5.41 -2.98
N ASN A 330 2.15 -6.08 -1.85
CA ASN A 330 2.78 -7.40 -1.77
C ASN A 330 1.74 -8.52 -1.54
N GLN A 331 0.46 -8.18 -1.59
CA GLN A 331 -0.65 -9.10 -1.40
C GLN A 331 -1.72 -8.83 -2.46
N LEU A 332 -2.58 -9.81 -2.67
CA LEU A 332 -3.74 -9.65 -3.55
C LEU A 332 -4.78 -8.79 -2.84
N THR A 333 -5.31 -7.78 -3.52
CA THR A 333 -6.24 -6.82 -2.91
C THR A 333 -7.59 -6.75 -3.61
N LEU A 334 -7.69 -7.14 -4.89
CA LEU A 334 -8.91 -7.00 -5.68
C LEU A 334 -10.09 -7.80 -5.12
N GLN A 335 -9.80 -8.99 -4.58
CA GLN A 335 -10.80 -9.88 -3.98
C GLN A 335 -11.38 -9.36 -2.67
N ASN A 336 -10.69 -8.42 -2.02
CA ASN A 336 -11.16 -7.80 -0.79
C ASN A 336 -12.17 -6.67 -1.05
N VAL A 337 -12.36 -6.22 -2.29
CA VAL A 337 -13.22 -5.07 -2.62
C VAL A 337 -14.69 -5.30 -2.24
N ILE A 338 -15.27 -6.43 -2.66
CA ILE A 338 -16.68 -6.72 -2.37
C ILE A 338 -16.89 -7.03 -0.89
N PRO A 339 -16.09 -7.89 -0.22
CA PRO A 339 -16.18 -8.09 1.23
C PRO A 339 -16.04 -6.78 2.01
N SER A 340 -15.13 -5.88 1.59
CA SER A 340 -14.95 -4.55 2.18
C SER A 340 -16.22 -3.71 2.12
N TYR A 341 -16.94 -3.71 0.99
CA TYR A 341 -18.21 -3.00 0.86
C TYR A 341 -19.25 -3.49 1.88
N TYR A 342 -19.45 -4.81 1.98
CA TYR A 342 -20.41 -5.39 2.91
C TYR A 342 -20.02 -5.11 4.36
N ARG A 343 -18.74 -5.23 4.70
CA ARG A 343 -18.24 -4.95 6.04
C ARG A 343 -18.39 -3.48 6.44
N MET A 344 -18.08 -2.55 5.53
CA MET A 344 -18.34 -1.13 5.75
C MET A 344 -19.83 -0.84 5.93
N SER A 345 -20.69 -1.50 5.15
CA SER A 345 -22.14 -1.37 5.25
C SER A 345 -22.67 -1.87 6.60
N GLU A 346 -22.10 -2.95 7.13
CA GLU A 346 -22.42 -3.49 8.45
C GLU A 346 -22.07 -2.50 9.58
N TYR A 347 -20.91 -1.85 9.49
CA TYR A 347 -20.52 -0.80 10.44
C TYR A 347 -21.48 0.41 10.43
N CYS A 348 -22.14 0.64 9.29
CA CYS A 348 -23.12 1.69 9.11
C CYS A 348 -24.54 1.31 9.58
N ILE A 349 -24.76 0.14 10.17
CA ILE A 349 -26.04 -0.21 10.77
C ILE A 349 -26.34 0.72 11.96
N ILE A 350 -27.51 1.33 11.94
CA ILE A 350 -27.94 2.36 12.88
C ILE A 350 -28.31 1.72 14.22
N ASP A 351 -27.87 2.33 15.33
CA ASP A 351 -28.36 1.95 16.65
C ASP A 351 -29.68 2.66 16.95
N ASN A 352 -30.77 1.88 17.02
CA ASN A 352 -32.11 2.37 17.31
C ASN A 352 -32.26 3.01 18.69
N LYS A 353 -31.34 2.78 19.64
CA LYS A 353 -31.36 3.37 20.98
C LYS A 353 -30.88 4.83 21.01
N ARG A 354 -30.12 5.28 20.01
CA ARG A 354 -29.54 6.65 19.94
C ARG A 354 -29.81 7.34 18.61
N LYS A 355 -31.07 7.35 18.15
CA LYS A 355 -31.48 7.81 16.80
C LYS A 355 -30.89 9.16 16.35
N ASN A 356 -30.75 10.13 17.24
CA ASN A 356 -30.26 11.49 16.89
C ASN A 356 -28.77 11.72 17.15
N SER A 357 -27.98 10.67 17.38
CA SER A 357 -26.52 10.83 17.57
C SER A 357 -25.83 11.24 16.27
N ILE A 358 -24.77 12.05 16.40
CA ILE A 358 -23.89 12.43 15.27
C ILE A 358 -23.30 11.19 14.58
N ILE A 359 -22.99 10.14 15.35
CA ILE A 359 -22.52 8.86 14.80
C ILE A 359 -23.59 8.22 13.91
N ASN A 360 -24.86 8.21 14.30
CA ASN A 360 -25.92 7.68 13.44
C ASN A 360 -26.11 8.52 12.16
N LEU A 361 -25.95 9.85 12.23
CA LEU A 361 -25.94 10.70 11.03
C LEU A 361 -24.77 10.36 10.09
N LEU A 362 -23.56 10.18 10.65
CA LEU A 362 -22.39 9.72 9.89
C LEU A 362 -22.64 8.36 9.25
N LYS A 363 -23.19 7.39 9.99
CA LYS A 363 -23.52 6.06 9.48
C LYS A 363 -24.50 6.11 8.30
N VAL A 364 -25.58 6.87 8.42
CA VAL A 364 -26.58 7.05 7.34
C VAL A 364 -25.91 7.64 6.10
N GLN A 365 -25.12 8.70 6.29
CA GLN A 365 -24.50 9.37 5.16
C GLN A 365 -23.42 8.51 4.52
N ILE A 366 -22.59 7.79 5.29
CA ILE A 366 -21.60 6.86 4.75
C ILE A 366 -22.29 5.74 3.98
N ALA A 367 -23.37 5.14 4.50
CA ALA A 367 -24.11 4.10 3.80
C ALA A 367 -24.65 4.59 2.44
N LYS A 368 -25.17 5.81 2.39
CA LYS A 368 -25.62 6.44 1.13
C LYS A 368 -24.47 6.58 0.14
N GLU A 369 -23.35 7.16 0.58
CA GLU A 369 -22.19 7.38 -0.30
C GLU A 369 -21.51 6.07 -0.72
N LEU A 370 -21.53 5.02 0.11
CA LEU A 370 -21.05 3.68 -0.26
C LEU A 370 -21.80 3.15 -1.50
N ILE A 371 -23.11 3.33 -1.57
CA ILE A 371 -23.90 2.93 -2.73
C ILE A 371 -23.58 3.83 -3.92
N GLU A 372 -23.67 5.16 -3.75
CA GLU A 372 -23.56 6.12 -4.84
C GLU A 372 -22.15 6.20 -5.44
N LYS A 373 -21.11 5.92 -4.64
CA LYS A 373 -19.71 6.07 -5.05
C LYS A 373 -18.90 4.79 -5.07
N TYR A 374 -18.96 3.97 -4.02
CA TYR A 374 -18.12 2.78 -3.94
C TYR A 374 -18.66 1.69 -4.87
N LEU A 375 -19.92 1.29 -4.66
CA LEU A 375 -20.54 0.20 -5.42
C LEU A 375 -20.63 0.53 -6.93
N THR A 376 -20.97 1.76 -7.29
CA THR A 376 -21.00 2.23 -8.70
C THR A 376 -19.64 2.21 -9.39
N SER A 377 -18.53 2.21 -8.63
CA SER A 377 -17.17 2.10 -9.17
C SER A 377 -16.66 0.68 -9.23
N THR A 378 -17.40 -0.28 -8.65
CA THR A 378 -17.09 -1.70 -8.81
C THR A 378 -17.46 -2.17 -10.22
N THR A 379 -16.75 -3.19 -10.68
CA THR A 379 -16.92 -3.84 -11.98
C THR A 379 -17.08 -5.34 -11.77
N GLN A 380 -17.52 -6.06 -12.79
CA GLN A 380 -17.68 -7.53 -12.73
C GLN A 380 -16.40 -8.25 -12.29
N LEU A 381 -15.21 -7.73 -12.61
CA LEU A 381 -13.94 -8.31 -12.18
C LEU A 381 -13.73 -8.29 -10.67
N HIS A 382 -14.25 -7.29 -9.96
CA HIS A 382 -14.19 -7.26 -8.51
C HIS A 382 -15.01 -8.41 -7.89
N TRP A 383 -16.17 -8.69 -8.46
CA TRP A 383 -17.02 -9.82 -8.06
C TRP A 383 -16.34 -11.15 -8.39
N ILE A 384 -15.73 -11.27 -9.57
CA ILE A 384 -15.02 -12.47 -10.00
C ILE A 384 -13.79 -12.74 -9.13
N ALA A 385 -12.97 -11.73 -8.85
CA ALA A 385 -11.83 -11.85 -7.95
C ALA A 385 -12.28 -12.38 -6.59
N THR A 386 -13.38 -11.86 -6.07
CA THR A 386 -13.98 -12.32 -4.81
C THR A 386 -14.42 -13.77 -4.89
N TYR A 387 -15.11 -14.19 -5.95
CA TYR A 387 -15.57 -15.59 -6.09
C TYR A 387 -14.45 -16.59 -6.37
N LEU A 388 -13.40 -16.17 -7.07
CA LEU A 388 -12.22 -17.00 -7.31
C LEU A 388 -11.37 -17.17 -6.05
N ASP A 389 -11.65 -16.42 -4.99
CA ASP A 389 -11.10 -16.69 -3.67
C ASP A 389 -11.91 -17.81 -3.00
N PRO A 390 -11.28 -18.97 -2.67
CA PRO A 390 -11.97 -20.07 -2.01
C PRO A 390 -12.60 -19.69 -0.67
N THR A 391 -12.05 -18.69 0.04
CA THR A 391 -12.57 -18.23 1.34
C THR A 391 -13.88 -17.45 1.20
N PHE A 392 -14.09 -16.79 0.06
CA PHE A 392 -15.27 -15.98 -0.23
C PHE A 392 -16.23 -16.64 -1.23
N LYS A 393 -15.85 -17.79 -1.79
CA LYS A 393 -16.61 -18.54 -2.80
C LYS A 393 -18.10 -18.72 -2.44
N ASP A 394 -18.38 -19.03 -1.18
CA ASP A 394 -19.73 -19.33 -0.70
C ASP A 394 -20.53 -18.09 -0.28
N LEU A 395 -19.90 -16.90 -0.28
CA LEU A 395 -20.55 -15.64 0.07
C LEU A 395 -21.42 -15.07 -1.07
N PHE A 396 -21.27 -15.56 -2.32
CA PHE A 396 -21.86 -14.93 -3.50
C PHE A 396 -22.47 -15.91 -4.51
N VAL A 397 -23.55 -15.49 -5.17
CA VAL A 397 -24.08 -16.11 -6.39
C VAL A 397 -23.71 -15.21 -7.56
N ILE A 398 -22.73 -15.62 -8.38
CA ILE A 398 -22.30 -14.84 -9.56
C ILE A 398 -23.19 -15.14 -10.78
N ASP A 399 -23.50 -14.10 -11.56
CA ASP A 399 -24.00 -14.24 -12.94
C ASP A 399 -22.88 -14.82 -13.83
N LYS A 400 -23.01 -16.10 -14.17
CA LYS A 400 -21.98 -16.91 -14.85
C LYS A 400 -21.71 -16.50 -16.31
N SER A 401 -22.45 -15.53 -16.85
CA SER A 401 -22.33 -15.05 -18.24
C SER A 401 -20.97 -14.39 -18.56
N TYR A 402 -20.36 -13.65 -17.63
CA TYR A 402 -19.08 -12.94 -17.84
C TYR A 402 -17.82 -13.83 -17.72
N LEU A 403 -17.86 -14.92 -16.94
CA LEU A 403 -16.78 -15.93 -16.91
C LEU A 403 -16.62 -16.62 -18.28
N LEU A 404 -17.68 -16.60 -19.11
CA LEU A 404 -17.68 -17.06 -20.50
C LEU A 404 -17.21 -15.94 -21.48
N GLU A 405 -17.24 -14.66 -21.06
CA GLU A 405 -16.77 -13.48 -21.81
C GLU A 405 -15.26 -13.22 -21.69
N GLN A 406 -14.59 -13.72 -20.64
CA GLN A 406 -13.12 -13.76 -20.48
C GLN A 406 -12.39 -14.57 -21.58
N LYS A 407 -13.15 -15.22 -22.48
CA LYS A 407 -12.69 -15.88 -23.72
C LYS A 407 -11.93 -14.95 -24.68
N LYS A 408 -12.07 -13.62 -24.58
CA LYS A 408 -11.43 -12.66 -25.49
C LYS A 408 -9.98 -12.27 -25.14
N SER A 409 -9.47 -12.62 -23.96
CA SER A 409 -8.12 -12.23 -23.53
C SER A 409 -7.12 -13.38 -23.46
N ILE A 410 -7.46 -14.60 -23.89
CA ILE A 410 -6.51 -15.73 -23.94
C ILE A 410 -6.74 -16.51 -25.23
N LYS A 411 -6.10 -16.10 -26.34
CA LYS A 411 -5.68 -16.95 -27.48
C LYS A 411 -4.98 -16.14 -28.57
N ASP A 412 -3.97 -16.77 -29.17
CA ASP A 412 -3.14 -16.29 -30.28
C ASP A 412 -3.92 -15.51 -31.36
N GLU A 413 -3.40 -14.32 -31.69
CA GLU A 413 -3.81 -13.31 -32.69
C GLU A 413 -5.02 -12.39 -32.41
N ASP A 414 -4.65 -11.12 -32.10
CA ASP A 414 -5.34 -9.81 -32.09
C ASP A 414 -6.79 -9.72 -31.53
N PRO A 415 -6.95 -9.33 -30.25
CA PRO A 415 -8.25 -9.23 -29.55
C PRO A 415 -9.19 -8.11 -30.04
N PHE A 416 -8.78 -7.22 -30.95
CA PHE A 416 -9.54 -5.98 -31.22
C PHE A 416 -10.02 -5.79 -32.67
N ALA A 417 -9.80 -6.74 -33.59
CA ALA A 417 -10.09 -6.49 -35.00
C ALA A 417 -11.58 -6.22 -35.33
N THR A 418 -12.54 -6.79 -34.59
CA THR A 418 -13.98 -6.72 -34.91
C THR A 418 -14.84 -6.14 -33.76
N ILE A 419 -14.30 -5.20 -32.99
CA ILE A 419 -15.11 -4.05 -32.53
C ILE A 419 -15.47 -3.17 -33.75
N ARG A 420 -14.74 -3.30 -34.85
CA ARG A 420 -14.88 -2.43 -36.02
C ARG A 420 -16.14 -2.62 -36.89
N ALA A 421 -17.04 -3.56 -36.58
CA ALA A 421 -18.30 -3.72 -37.32
C ALA A 421 -19.53 -3.47 -36.41
N VAL A 422 -19.59 -2.33 -35.73
CA VAL A 422 -20.86 -1.83 -35.18
C VAL A 422 -21.78 -1.47 -36.35
N ARG A 423 -22.59 -2.46 -36.75
CA ARG A 423 -23.92 -2.41 -37.39
C ARG A 423 -24.07 -3.71 -38.16
N GLY A 424 -25.17 -4.42 -37.90
CA GLY A 424 -25.45 -5.67 -38.59
C GLY A 424 -25.29 -5.54 -40.10
N THR A 425 -24.61 -6.51 -40.70
CA THR A 425 -25.32 -7.66 -41.29
C THR A 425 -24.37 -8.84 -41.49
N VAL A 426 -24.76 -9.96 -40.84
CA VAL A 426 -24.78 -11.35 -41.34
C VAL A 426 -23.47 -12.17 -41.45
N SER A 427 -23.52 -13.30 -40.70
CA SER A 427 -23.08 -14.68 -40.98
C SER A 427 -21.69 -15.24 -40.64
N SER A 428 -21.77 -16.27 -39.79
CA SER A 428 -21.28 -17.66 -39.96
C SER A 428 -19.80 -17.98 -39.74
N THR A 429 -19.48 -18.67 -38.63
CA THR A 429 -19.07 -20.10 -38.61
C THR A 429 -19.01 -20.65 -37.17
N THR A 430 -19.74 -21.75 -36.90
CA THR A 430 -20.01 -22.31 -35.56
C THR A 430 -19.57 -23.78 -35.49
N VAL A 431 -18.36 -24.07 -34.99
CA VAL A 431 -18.03 -25.43 -34.49
C VAL A 431 -17.02 -25.42 -33.30
N SER A 432 -16.11 -24.44 -33.18
CA SER A 432 -15.05 -24.46 -32.13
C SER A 432 -15.43 -23.80 -30.77
N ALA A 433 -16.48 -22.98 -30.74
CA ALA A 433 -16.83 -22.15 -29.59
C ALA A 433 -17.50 -22.89 -28.41
N ASN A 434 -18.20 -24.00 -28.67
CA ASN A 434 -19.06 -24.67 -27.68
C ASN A 434 -18.26 -25.52 -26.68
N SER A 435 -17.22 -26.23 -27.12
CA SER A 435 -16.42 -27.13 -26.28
C SER A 435 -15.66 -26.43 -25.14
N PHE A 436 -15.23 -25.19 -25.33
CA PHE A 436 -14.48 -24.44 -24.30
C PHE A 436 -15.39 -23.87 -23.20
N THR A 437 -16.57 -23.37 -23.58
CA THR A 437 -17.61 -22.95 -22.62
C THR A 437 -18.11 -24.13 -21.79
N ASP A 438 -18.21 -25.32 -22.40
CA ASP A 438 -18.59 -26.55 -21.68
C ASP A 438 -17.50 -26.96 -20.67
N GLU A 439 -16.23 -26.81 -21.03
CA GLU A 439 -15.09 -27.11 -20.15
C GLU A 439 -14.95 -26.11 -18.99
N ILE A 440 -15.17 -24.81 -19.22
CA ILE A 440 -15.27 -23.82 -18.13
C ILE A 440 -16.43 -24.18 -17.19
N GLY A 441 -17.60 -24.51 -17.75
CA GLY A 441 -18.76 -24.94 -16.98
C GLY A 441 -18.46 -26.16 -16.11
N ARG A 442 -17.72 -27.14 -16.64
CA ARG A 442 -17.26 -28.32 -15.91
C ARG A 442 -16.29 -27.95 -14.78
N GLN A 443 -15.30 -27.11 -15.05
CA GLN A 443 -14.34 -26.66 -14.04
C GLN A 443 -15.01 -25.85 -12.92
N LEU A 444 -16.00 -25.01 -13.24
CA LEU A 444 -16.79 -24.27 -12.24
C LEU A 444 -17.57 -25.21 -11.33
N GLN A 445 -18.20 -26.26 -11.88
CA GLN A 445 -18.91 -27.25 -11.05
C GLN A 445 -17.96 -27.99 -10.11
N ILE A 446 -16.74 -28.28 -10.56
CA ILE A 446 -15.71 -28.89 -9.70
C ILE A 446 -15.32 -27.89 -8.61
N TYR A 447 -14.98 -26.65 -8.98
CA TYR A 447 -14.61 -25.60 -8.04
C TYR A 447 -15.68 -25.36 -6.97
N GLU A 448 -16.96 -25.28 -7.34
CA GLU A 448 -18.08 -25.12 -6.41
C GLU A 448 -18.16 -26.28 -5.40
N ARG A 449 -17.85 -27.51 -5.82
CA ARG A 449 -17.88 -28.69 -4.96
C ARG A 449 -16.61 -28.91 -4.15
N THR A 450 -15.49 -28.29 -4.55
CA THR A 450 -14.24 -28.38 -3.81
C THR A 450 -14.38 -27.69 -2.46
N LEU A 451 -14.36 -28.48 -1.39
CA LEU A 451 -14.16 -28.00 -0.03
C LEU A 451 -12.66 -27.82 0.14
N TYR A 452 -12.21 -26.59 0.35
CA TYR A 452 -10.81 -26.29 0.56
C TYR A 452 -10.67 -25.54 1.88
N GLU A 453 -10.16 -26.24 2.90
CA GLU A 453 -9.88 -25.68 4.22
C GLU A 453 -8.56 -24.91 4.16
N LEU A 454 -8.59 -23.68 3.65
CA LEU A 454 -7.50 -22.75 3.88
C LEU A 454 -7.61 -22.19 5.29
N PRO A 455 -6.48 -22.01 6.01
CA PRO A 455 -6.42 -21.04 7.08
C PRO A 455 -6.99 -19.71 6.56
N GLU A 456 -7.83 -19.06 7.38
CA GLU A 456 -8.65 -17.87 7.05
C GLU A 456 -7.89 -16.67 6.43
N ASP A 457 -6.56 -16.69 6.35
CA ASP A 457 -5.68 -15.64 5.81
C ASP A 457 -4.77 -16.10 4.65
N SER A 458 -5.12 -17.19 3.97
CA SER A 458 -4.22 -17.81 2.98
C SER A 458 -4.32 -17.15 1.60
N ASN A 459 -3.17 -16.89 0.99
CA ASN A 459 -3.08 -16.35 -0.36
C ASN A 459 -3.81 -17.28 -1.37
N PRO A 460 -4.89 -16.84 -2.04
CA PRO A 460 -5.66 -17.69 -2.94
C PRO A 460 -4.84 -18.15 -4.17
N LEU A 461 -3.74 -17.48 -4.53
CA LEU A 461 -2.84 -17.97 -5.57
C LEU A 461 -2.20 -19.32 -5.21
N ILE A 462 -2.04 -19.66 -3.92
CA ILE A 462 -1.55 -20.97 -3.48
C ILE A 462 -2.53 -22.06 -3.90
N PHE A 463 -3.83 -21.86 -3.64
CA PHE A 463 -4.88 -22.78 -4.09
C PHE A 463 -4.86 -22.94 -5.61
N TRP A 464 -4.76 -21.85 -6.37
CA TRP A 464 -4.75 -21.93 -7.83
C TRP A 464 -3.48 -22.58 -8.39
N SER A 465 -2.35 -22.50 -7.67
CA SER A 465 -1.13 -23.25 -7.97
C SER A 465 -1.36 -24.75 -7.79
N ASP A 466 -1.97 -25.16 -6.69
CA ASP A 466 -2.26 -26.57 -6.39
C ASP A 466 -3.30 -27.15 -7.35
N GLN A 467 -4.30 -26.35 -7.72
CA GLN A 467 -5.39 -26.77 -8.61
C GLN A 467 -5.09 -26.58 -10.10
N GLN A 468 -3.94 -26.06 -10.50
CA GLN A 468 -3.67 -25.73 -11.90
C GLN A 468 -3.78 -26.92 -12.87
N ASN A 469 -3.51 -28.15 -12.39
CA ASN A 469 -3.66 -29.36 -13.20
C ASN A 469 -5.12 -29.84 -13.31
N VAL A 470 -5.94 -29.54 -12.30
CA VAL A 470 -7.35 -29.97 -12.21
C VAL A 470 -8.29 -28.95 -12.84
N LEU A 471 -7.99 -27.66 -12.64
CA LEU A 471 -8.73 -26.49 -13.07
C LEU A 471 -7.85 -25.56 -13.93
N PRO A 472 -7.28 -26.03 -15.06
CA PRO A 472 -6.27 -25.30 -15.82
C PRO A 472 -6.77 -23.99 -16.44
N ILE A 473 -8.06 -23.87 -16.72
CA ILE A 473 -8.63 -22.64 -17.30
C ILE A 473 -8.91 -21.64 -16.18
N LEU A 474 -9.56 -22.08 -15.10
CA LEU A 474 -9.87 -21.20 -13.97
C LEU A 474 -8.59 -20.72 -13.26
N SER A 475 -7.55 -21.54 -13.17
CA SER A 475 -6.27 -21.14 -12.59
C SER A 475 -5.59 -20.02 -13.40
N LYS A 476 -5.64 -20.08 -14.74
CA LYS A 476 -5.15 -18.99 -15.61
C LYS A 476 -5.96 -17.70 -15.45
N ILE A 477 -7.29 -17.82 -15.37
CA ILE A 477 -8.17 -16.66 -15.12
C ILE A 477 -7.90 -16.08 -13.73
N ALA A 478 -7.70 -16.91 -12.71
CA ALA A 478 -7.37 -16.45 -11.38
C ALA A 478 -6.05 -15.68 -11.35
N LYS A 479 -5.00 -16.20 -12.01
CA LYS A 479 -3.72 -15.48 -12.16
C LYS A 479 -3.91 -14.11 -12.84
N SER A 480 -4.66 -14.03 -13.93
CA SER A 480 -4.87 -12.77 -14.66
C SER A 480 -5.79 -11.77 -13.94
N VAL A 481 -6.67 -12.25 -13.06
CA VAL A 481 -7.55 -11.39 -12.26
C VAL A 481 -6.85 -10.89 -11.00
N PHE A 482 -6.19 -11.78 -10.24
CA PHE A 482 -5.58 -11.41 -8.96
C PHE A 482 -4.36 -10.49 -9.09
N VAL A 483 -3.75 -10.39 -10.27
CA VAL A 483 -2.65 -9.44 -10.51
C VAL A 483 -3.10 -7.98 -10.39
N ILE A 484 -4.37 -7.69 -10.69
CA ILE A 484 -4.95 -6.34 -10.64
C ILE A 484 -5.04 -5.91 -9.17
N GLN A 485 -4.61 -4.68 -8.87
CA GLN A 485 -4.69 -4.13 -7.52
C GLN A 485 -5.99 -3.35 -7.31
N ALA A 486 -6.50 -3.33 -6.07
CA ALA A 486 -7.66 -2.53 -5.70
C ALA A 486 -7.32 -1.03 -5.52
N SER A 487 -6.04 -0.67 -5.47
CA SER A 487 -5.57 0.67 -5.16
C SER A 487 -4.31 1.06 -5.92
N SER A 488 -4.24 2.32 -6.34
CA SER A 488 -3.03 3.01 -6.84
C SER A 488 -2.10 3.52 -5.74
N ALA A 489 -2.30 3.11 -4.48
CA ALA A 489 -1.55 3.63 -3.35
C ALA A 489 -0.05 3.26 -3.34
N GLU A 490 0.41 2.36 -4.20
CA GLU A 490 1.85 2.11 -4.39
C GLU A 490 2.54 3.29 -5.06
N SER A 491 1.89 3.90 -6.05
CA SER A 491 2.33 5.14 -6.67
C SER A 491 2.48 6.28 -5.64
N GLU A 492 1.56 6.38 -4.67
CA GLU A 492 1.70 7.33 -3.55
C GLU A 492 2.95 7.06 -2.68
N ARG A 493 3.37 5.80 -2.54
CA ARG A 493 4.59 5.46 -1.79
C ARG A 493 5.83 5.88 -2.58
N HIS A 494 5.83 5.70 -3.89
CA HIS A 494 6.90 6.21 -4.76
C HIS A 494 7.01 7.72 -4.66
N PHE A 495 5.91 8.45 -4.55
CA PHE A 495 5.93 9.90 -4.31
C PHE A 495 6.50 10.28 -2.95
N SER A 496 6.21 9.51 -1.89
CA SER A 496 6.85 9.73 -0.60
C SER A 496 8.36 9.52 -0.66
N ILE A 497 8.79 8.49 -1.40
CA ILE A 497 10.21 8.24 -1.68
C ILE A 497 10.82 9.39 -2.48
N ALA A 498 10.14 9.86 -3.53
CA ALA A 498 10.56 10.96 -4.38
C ALA A 498 10.67 12.27 -3.60
N GLY A 499 9.71 12.58 -2.73
CA GLY A 499 9.75 13.75 -1.84
C GLY A 499 10.86 13.70 -0.77
N GLN A 500 11.44 12.53 -0.49
CA GLN A 500 12.67 12.43 0.31
C GLN A 500 13.94 12.62 -0.53
N VAL A 501 13.84 12.37 -1.84
CA VAL A 501 14.95 12.57 -2.79
C VAL A 501 15.02 14.04 -3.20
N VAL A 502 13.89 14.63 -3.58
CA VAL A 502 13.75 16.06 -3.88
C VAL A 502 13.67 16.82 -2.56
N THR A 503 14.72 17.54 -2.22
CA THR A 503 14.77 18.41 -1.04
C THR A 503 15.18 19.81 -1.47
N GLU A 504 15.02 20.82 -0.62
CA GLU A 504 15.50 22.17 -0.92
C GLU A 504 16.99 22.19 -1.34
N GLN A 505 17.80 21.36 -0.67
CA GLN A 505 19.23 21.17 -0.94
C GLN A 505 19.52 20.31 -2.19
N ARG A 506 18.51 19.59 -2.70
CA ARG A 506 18.61 18.68 -3.85
C ARG A 506 17.47 18.92 -4.84
N SER A 507 17.24 20.19 -5.16
CA SER A 507 16.14 20.66 -6.02
C SER A 507 16.50 20.67 -7.51
N GLN A 508 17.79 20.75 -7.87
CA GLN A 508 18.24 20.80 -9.26
C GLN A 508 18.50 19.43 -9.91
N LEU A 509 17.66 18.43 -9.63
CA LEU A 509 17.77 17.13 -10.30
C LEU A 509 17.08 17.16 -11.66
N GLU A 510 17.78 16.67 -12.68
CA GLU A 510 17.17 16.36 -13.97
C GLU A 510 16.13 15.24 -13.81
N PRO A 511 15.03 15.24 -14.58
CA PRO A 511 13.97 14.24 -14.46
C PRO A 511 14.47 12.79 -14.52
N GLU A 512 15.36 12.48 -15.46
CA GLU A 512 15.96 11.15 -15.63
C GLU A 512 16.80 10.73 -14.41
N CYS A 513 17.52 11.68 -13.80
CA CYS A 513 18.27 11.42 -12.58
C CYS A 513 17.33 11.12 -11.42
N LEU A 514 16.24 11.90 -11.26
CA LEU A 514 15.24 11.65 -10.23
C LEU A 514 14.59 10.28 -10.39
N GLU A 515 14.16 9.94 -11.61
CA GLU A 515 13.59 8.63 -11.95
C GLU A 515 14.55 7.51 -11.55
N SER A 516 15.80 7.55 -12.02
CA SER A 516 16.80 6.52 -11.72
C SER A 516 17.00 6.30 -10.21
N LEU A 517 16.96 7.37 -9.41
CA LEU A 517 17.15 7.30 -7.96
C LEU A 517 15.94 6.73 -7.24
N VAL A 518 14.73 7.07 -7.68
CA VAL A 518 13.48 6.54 -7.12
C VAL A 518 13.40 5.04 -7.40
N VAL A 519 13.60 4.64 -8.66
CA VAL A 519 13.59 3.23 -9.07
C VAL A 519 14.66 2.43 -8.32
N LEU A 520 15.91 2.88 -8.32
CA LEU A 520 16.97 2.14 -7.62
C LEU A 520 16.73 2.06 -6.11
N LYS A 521 16.19 3.11 -5.49
CA LYS A 521 15.86 3.09 -4.06
C LYS A 521 14.80 2.02 -3.76
N GLU A 522 13.76 1.92 -4.56
CA GLU A 522 12.75 0.86 -4.43
C GLU A 522 13.39 -0.53 -4.59
N VAL A 523 14.18 -0.73 -5.64
CA VAL A 523 14.87 -1.99 -5.93
C VAL A 523 15.78 -2.44 -4.78
N TYR A 524 16.53 -1.51 -4.17
CA TYR A 524 17.39 -1.80 -3.02
C TYR A 524 16.61 -2.04 -1.71
N LEU A 525 15.45 -1.41 -1.53
CA LEU A 525 14.60 -1.59 -0.36
C LEU A 525 13.87 -2.95 -0.40
N ASN A 526 13.28 -3.26 -1.55
CA ASN A 526 12.46 -4.46 -1.74
C ASN A 526 13.28 -5.68 -2.17
N LYS A 527 14.58 -5.50 -2.45
CA LYS A 527 15.48 -6.55 -2.96
C LYS A 527 14.94 -7.22 -4.23
N THR A 528 14.31 -6.44 -5.09
CA THR A 528 13.64 -6.88 -6.32
C THR A 528 14.55 -6.88 -7.53
N TRP A 529 15.87 -7.04 -7.33
CA TRP A 529 16.80 -7.22 -8.46
C TRP A 529 16.38 -8.45 -9.26
N PRO A 530 16.13 -8.34 -10.57
CA PRO A 530 15.92 -9.48 -11.44
C PRO A 530 17.13 -10.42 -11.31
N LYS A 531 16.88 -11.71 -11.10
CA LYS A 531 17.93 -12.72 -10.98
C LYS A 531 18.40 -13.21 -12.34
#